data_AF-G5LN91-F1
#
_entry.id   AF-G5LN91-F1
#
_cell.length_a   1.000
_cell.length_b   1.000
_cell.length_c   1.000
_cell.angle_alpha   90.00
_cell.angle_beta   90.00
_cell.angle_gamma   90.00
#
_symmetry.space_group_name_H-M   'P 1'
#
loop_
_entity.id
_entity.type
_entity.pdbx_description
1 polymer ?
#
loop_
_entity_poly.entity_id
_entity_poly.type
_entity_poly.pdbx_seq_one_letter_code
_entity_poly.pdbx_strand_id
1 'polypeptide(L)'
;MLKFILRRCLEAIPTLFILITISFFMMRLAPGSPFTGERALPPEVLANIEAKYHLNDPIMTQYFSYLKQLAHGDFGPSFKYKDYTVNDLVAASFPVSAK
;
A
#
# COMPACT_ATOMS: atom_id res chain seq x y z
N MET A 1 27.88 12.08 13.67
CA MET A 1 27.13 11.59 12.49
C MET A 1 25.83 10.88 12.88
N LEU A 2 25.82 9.96 13.86
CA LEU A 2 24.60 9.25 14.30
C LEU A 2 23.43 10.19 14.71
N LYS A 3 23.69 11.23 15.51
CA LYS A 3 22.70 12.24 15.90
C LYS A 3 22.09 12.98 14.69
N PHE A 4 22.88 13.20 13.65
CA PHE A 4 22.41 13.84 12.41
C PHE A 4 21.53 12.89 11.59
N ILE A 5 21.93 11.62 11.45
CA ILE A 5 21.13 10.59 10.77
C ILE A 5 19.79 10.40 11.48
N LEU A 6 19.80 10.22 12.81
CA LEU A 6 18.58 10.09 13.62
C LEU A 6 17.66 11.29 13.46
N ARG A 7 18.20 12.51 13.51
CA ARG A 7 17.43 13.73 13.29
C ARG A 7 16.79 13.76 11.89
N ARG A 8 17.55 13.42 10.84
CA ARG A 8 17.00 13.34 9.47
C ARG A 8 15.91 12.29 9.33
N CYS A 9 16.08 11.11 9.94
CA CYS A 9 15.05 10.07 9.94
C CYS A 9 13.79 10.55 10.65
N LEU A 10 13.91 11.19 11.82
CA LEU A 10 12.78 11.75 12.55
C LEU A 10 12.06 12.87 11.78
N GLU A 11 12.81 13.74 11.09
CA GLU A 11 12.25 14.79 10.23
C GLU A 11 11.52 14.21 9.00
N ALA A 12 11.91 13.03 8.51
CA ALA A 12 11.23 12.37 7.39
C ALA A 12 9.90 11.72 7.78
N ILE A 13 9.73 11.30 9.04
CA ILE A 13 8.50 10.67 9.55
C ILE A 13 7.25 11.51 9.26
N PRO A 14 7.14 12.80 9.65
CA PRO A 14 5.94 13.59 9.40
C PRO A 14 5.66 13.76 7.91
N THR A 15 6.70 13.96 7.09
CA THR A 15 6.55 14.09 5.63
C THR A 15 6.01 12.80 5.01
N LEU A 16 6.60 11.65 5.35
CA LEU A 16 6.13 10.35 4.88
C LEU A 16 4.71 10.06 5.37
N PHE A 17 4.41 10.36 6.63
CA PHE A 17 3.08 10.17 7.20
C PHE A 17 2.03 10.96 6.42
N ILE A 18 2.29 12.23 6.10
CA ILE A 18 1.40 13.05 5.27
C ILE A 18 1.21 12.44 3.88
N LEU A 19 2.31 12.06 3.21
CA LEU A 19 2.26 11.45 1.88
C LEU A 19 1.47 10.13 1.86
N ILE A 20 1.69 9.26 2.85
CA ILE A 20 0.99 7.98 3.00
C ILE A 20 -0.51 8.23 3.24
N THR A 21 -0.84 9.17 4.14
CA THR A 21 -2.23 9.53 4.44
C THR A 21 -2.94 10.02 3.18
N ILE A 22 -2.35 10.99 2.48
CA ILE A 22 -2.93 11.55 1.25
C ILE A 22 -3.08 10.47 0.19
N SER A 23 -2.05 9.64 -0.04
CA SER A 23 -2.08 8.58 -1.05
C SER A 23 -3.16 7.53 -0.74
N PHE A 24 -3.33 7.17 0.53
CA PHE A 24 -4.37 6.23 0.97
C PHE A 24 -5.77 6.76 0.66
N PHE A 25 -6.07 7.99 1.07
CA PHE A 25 -7.38 8.59 0.80
C PHE A 25 -7.59 8.86 -0.69
N MET A 26 -6.54 9.26 -1.43
CA MET A 26 -6.62 9.44 -2.88
C MET A 26 -7.01 8.14 -3.57
N MET A 27 -6.42 7.00 -3.18
CA MET A 27 -6.76 5.69 -3.74
C MET A 27 -8.17 5.23 -3.35
N ARG A 28 -8.64 5.55 -2.13
CA ARG A 28 -10.00 5.20 -1.67
C ARG A 28 -11.09 6.07 -2.29
N LEU A 29 -10.77 7.31 -2.66
CA LEU A 29 -11.68 8.26 -3.31
C LEU A 29 -11.67 8.10 -4.84
N ALA A 30 -10.66 7.44 -5.40
CA ALA A 30 -10.59 7.21 -6.83
C ALA A 30 -11.83 6.41 -7.30
N PRO A 31 -12.47 6.81 -8.41
CA PRO A 31 -13.60 6.06 -8.95
C PRO A 31 -13.13 4.70 -9.48
N GLY A 32 -13.74 3.63 -8.98
CA GLY A 32 -13.42 2.25 -9.37
C GLY A 32 -12.60 1.50 -8.31
N SER A 33 -12.29 0.24 -8.61
CA SER A 33 -11.47 -0.64 -7.78
C SER A 33 -10.37 -1.25 -8.65
N PRO A 34 -9.17 -1.53 -8.10
CA PRO A 34 -8.14 -2.28 -8.82
C PRO A 34 -8.61 -3.67 -9.28
N PHE A 35 -9.75 -4.15 -8.74
CA PHE A 35 -10.37 -5.41 -9.11
C PHE A 35 -11.48 -5.28 -10.15
N THR A 36 -12.02 -4.08 -10.36
CA THR A 36 -13.01 -3.80 -11.42
C THR A 36 -12.27 -3.43 -12.70
N GLY A 37 -11.72 -4.44 -13.37
CA GLY A 37 -11.09 -4.28 -14.69
C GLY A 37 -12.09 -4.21 -15.85
N GLU A 38 -11.60 -4.39 -17.08
CA GLU A 38 -12.42 -4.37 -18.31
C GLU A 38 -13.46 -5.51 -18.37
N ARG A 39 -13.23 -6.61 -17.64
CA ARG A 39 -14.20 -7.70 -17.51
C ARG A 39 -14.94 -7.58 -16.19
N ALA A 40 -16.25 -7.43 -16.26
CA ALA A 40 -17.12 -7.51 -15.10
C ALA A 40 -16.96 -8.88 -14.43
N LEU A 41 -16.44 -8.88 -13.20
CA LEU A 41 -16.42 -10.06 -12.35
C LEU A 41 -17.84 -10.34 -11.84
N PRO A 42 -18.24 -11.61 -11.67
CA PRO A 42 -19.50 -11.93 -11.01
C PRO A 42 -19.56 -11.26 -9.62
N PRO A 43 -20.72 -10.76 -9.17
CA PRO A 43 -20.84 -10.02 -7.93
C PRO A 43 -20.38 -10.83 -6.71
N GLU A 44 -20.58 -12.15 -6.74
CA GLU A 44 -20.10 -13.06 -5.69
C GLU A 44 -18.56 -13.12 -5.60
N VAL A 45 -17.88 -13.07 -6.75
CA VAL A 45 -16.41 -13.08 -6.80
C VAL A 45 -15.86 -11.74 -6.29
N LEU A 46 -16.49 -10.63 -6.65
CA LEU A 46 -16.12 -9.31 -6.15
C LEU A 46 -16.27 -9.22 -4.63
N ALA A 47 -17.39 -9.68 -4.08
CA ALA A 47 -17.61 -9.68 -2.63
C ALA A 47 -16.56 -10.51 -1.87
N ASN A 48 -16.17 -11.67 -2.42
CA ASN A 48 -15.11 -12.50 -1.86
C ASN A 48 -13.74 -11.84 -1.92
N ILE A 49 -13.43 -11.12 -3.00
CA ILE A 49 -12.19 -10.34 -3.13
C ILE A 49 -12.20 -9.19 -2.12
N GLU A 50 -13.28 -8.42 -2.03
CA GLU A 50 -13.42 -7.32 -1.08
C GLU A 50 -13.27 -7.77 0.37
N ALA A 51 -13.85 -8.92 0.71
CA ALA A 51 -13.68 -9.54 2.02
C ALA A 51 -12.22 -9.97 2.26
N LYS A 52 -11.57 -10.61 1.28
CA LYS A 52 -10.17 -11.05 1.38
C LYS A 52 -9.19 -9.88 1.57
N TYR A 53 -9.47 -8.74 0.93
CA TYR A 53 -8.63 -7.54 1.02
C TYR A 53 -9.10 -6.56 2.10
N HIS A 54 -10.04 -6.95 2.97
CA HIS A 54 -10.55 -6.10 4.05
C HIS A 54 -11.17 -4.77 3.57
N LEU A 55 -11.62 -4.72 2.31
CA LEU A 55 -12.20 -3.51 1.71
C LEU A 55 -13.57 -3.14 2.31
N ASN A 56 -14.21 -4.12 2.95
CA ASN A 56 -15.50 -4.01 3.65
C ASN A 56 -15.37 -3.48 5.09
N ASP A 57 -14.14 -3.44 5.64
CA ASP A 57 -13.94 -2.96 7.00
C ASP A 57 -14.16 -1.44 7.09
N PRO A 58 -14.45 -0.88 8.28
CA PRO A 58 -14.49 0.58 8.45
C PRO A 58 -13.19 1.24 7.96
N ILE A 59 -13.30 2.40 7.31
CA ILE A 59 -12.16 3.08 6.67
C ILE A 59 -10.99 3.33 7.64
N MET A 60 -11.29 3.62 8.90
CA MET A 60 -10.27 3.81 9.94
C MET A 60 -9.53 2.51 10.24
N THR A 61 -10.23 1.38 10.31
CA THR A 61 -9.63 0.06 10.48
C THR A 61 -8.68 -0.27 9.34
N GLN A 62 -9.11 -0.01 8.09
CA GLN A 62 -8.27 -0.20 6.91
C GLN A 62 -7.01 0.68 6.98
N TYR A 63 -7.17 1.95 7.35
CA TYR A 63 -6.06 2.88 7.45
C TYR A 63 -5.04 2.46 8.52
N PHE A 64 -5.48 2.12 9.73
CA PHE A 64 -4.56 1.68 10.80
C PHE A 64 -3.91 0.33 10.51
N SER A 65 -4.65 -0.60 9.88
CA SER A 65 -4.09 -1.87 9.43
C SER A 65 -2.99 -1.64 8.38
N TYR A 66 -3.24 -0.76 7.41
CA TYR A 66 -2.27 -0.38 6.38
C TYR A 66 -1.02 0.29 6.98
N LEU A 67 -1.20 1.26 7.89
CA LEU A 67 -0.09 1.89 8.61
C LEU A 67 0.74 0.86 9.39
N LYS A 68 0.09 -0.11 10.05
CA LYS A 68 0.77 -1.16 10.80
C LYS A 68 1.62 -2.03 9.88
N GLN A 69 1.08 -2.46 8.74
CA GLN A 69 1.82 -3.25 7.74
C GLN A 69 3.03 -2.47 7.22
N LEU A 70 2.83 -1.22 6.82
CA LEU A 70 3.91 -0.32 6.39
C LEU A 70 5.02 -0.15 7.44
N ALA A 71 4.64 0.01 8.71
CA ALA A 71 5.60 0.14 9.80
C ALA A 71 6.44 -1.13 10.03
N HIS A 72 5.92 -2.31 9.65
CA HIS A 72 6.66 -3.57 9.65
C HIS A 72 7.45 -3.82 8.34
N GLY A 73 7.39 -2.86 7.40
CA GLY A 73 8.03 -2.99 6.09
C GLY A 73 7.25 -3.85 5.10
N ASP A 74 5.98 -4.15 5.36
CA ASP A 74 5.10 -4.86 4.44
C ASP A 74 4.35 -3.84 3.56
N PHE A 75 4.68 -3.82 2.27
CA PHE A 75 4.05 -2.95 1.28
C PHE A 75 2.87 -3.63 0.57
N GLY A 76 2.55 -4.87 0.94
CA GLY A 76 1.42 -5.63 0.43
C GLY A 76 1.63 -6.23 -0.97
N PRO A 77 0.58 -6.86 -1.51
CA PRO A 77 0.61 -7.49 -2.82
C PRO A 77 0.60 -6.47 -3.96
N SER A 78 1.17 -6.84 -5.11
CA SER A 78 1.04 -6.06 -6.33
C SER A 78 -0.34 -6.23 -6.95
N PHE A 79 -1.03 -5.12 -7.18
CA PHE A 79 -2.29 -5.12 -7.95
C PHE A 79 -2.07 -5.26 -9.46
N LYS A 80 -0.84 -5.06 -9.95
CA LYS A 80 -0.48 -5.17 -11.37
C LYS A 80 0.10 -6.54 -11.72
N TYR A 81 1.07 -7.02 -10.94
CA TYR A 81 1.73 -8.29 -11.16
C TYR A 81 1.17 -9.31 -10.18
N LYS A 82 0.20 -10.10 -10.66
CA LYS A 82 -0.36 -11.22 -9.88
C LYS A 82 0.80 -12.14 -9.46
N ASP A 83 0.75 -12.60 -8.22
CA ASP A 83 1.75 -13.46 -7.55
C ASP A 83 3.02 -12.78 -7.00
N TYR A 84 3.15 -11.45 -7.14
CA TYR A 84 4.27 -10.71 -6.54
C TYR A 84 3.82 -9.75 -5.45
N THR A 85 4.63 -9.60 -4.41
CA THR A 85 4.51 -8.49 -3.47
C THR A 85 5.22 -7.25 -3.99
N VAL A 86 4.83 -6.08 -3.50
CA VAL A 86 5.57 -4.84 -3.80
C VAL A 86 7.02 -4.95 -3.30
N ASN A 87 7.24 -5.60 -2.15
CA ASN A 87 8.56 -5.89 -1.62
C ASN A 87 9.43 -6.69 -2.60
N ASP A 88 8.90 -7.73 -3.22
CA ASP A 88 9.62 -8.55 -4.21
C ASP A 88 10.06 -7.71 -5.42
N LEU A 89 9.13 -6.89 -5.92
CA LEU A 89 9.38 -6.02 -7.08
C LEU A 89 10.43 -4.94 -6.77
N VAL A 90 10.35 -4.34 -5.59
CA VAL A 90 11.33 -3.36 -5.12
C VAL A 90 12.69 -4.02 -4.93
N ALA A 91 12.76 -5.18 -4.28
CA ALA A 91 14.01 -5.91 -4.07
C ALA A 91 14.68 -6.32 -5.39
N ALA A 92 13.90 -6.77 -6.37
CA ALA A 92 14.41 -7.12 -7.70
C ALA A 92 14.92 -5.91 -8.48
N SER A 93 14.28 -4.75 -8.33
CA SER A 93 14.62 -3.54 -9.10
C SER A 93 15.69 -2.67 -8.42
N PHE A 94 15.82 -2.76 -7.09
CA PHE A 94 16.70 -1.91 -6.29
C PHE A 94 18.18 -1.92 -6.74
N PRO A 95 18.81 -3.07 -7.06
CA PRO A 95 20.21 -3.09 -7.51
C PRO A 95 20.46 -2.30 -8.79
N VAL A 96 19.45 -2.19 -9.66
CA VAL A 96 19.55 -1.43 -10.91
C VAL A 96 19.55 0.07 -10.64
N SER A 97 18.75 0.53 -9.68
CA SER A 97 18.68 1.94 -9.27
C SER A 97 19.83 2.38 -8.36
N ALA A 98 20.46 1.44 -7.67
CA ALA A 98 21.57 1.71 -6.74
C ALA A 98 22.95 1.81 -7.43
N LYS A 99 23.04 1.44 -8.71
CA LYS A 99 24.24 1.54 -9.54
C LYS A 99 24.34 2.91 -10.19
#